data_AF-A0AAW8AJT3-F1
#
_entry.id   AF-A0AAW8AJT3-F1
#
_cell.length_a   1.000
_cell.length_b   1.000
_cell.length_c   1.000
_cell.angle_alpha   90.00
_cell.angle_beta   90.00
_cell.angle_gamma   90.00
#
_symmetry.space_group_name_H-M   'P 1'
#
loop_
_entity.id
_entity.type
_entity.pdbx_description
1 polymer ?
#
loop_
_entity_poly.entity_id
_entity_poly.type
_entity_poly.pdbx_seq_one_letter_code
_entity_poly.pdbx_strand_id
1 'polypeptide(L)'
;MSKGTVICLCDLTGKMAEPWVEAGYRAVLVDPQHPETSIVGPVERISATILEAMPRLSQLNRSENVVIVIGFPPCTDVAVSGSRWFESKRAKDPHFQGKAALVAEQCRMVGLAAGCPWAFENPVSVFSSIFGSADYTFHPYQFTGLCADDNYTKQTCLWTGNGFKAPAENMHPMVEAAIDVVRLACGRMVPKKKAIEAISGASFAGLVTDWYPDNRIHECPPSDERANIRSATPLGFARAVFLSNAPHLNKKREAA
;
A
#
# COMPACT_ATOMS: atom_id res chain seq x y z
N MET A 1 -21.59 0.06 18.93
CA MET A 1 -21.58 1.07 17.85
C MET A 1 -20.18 1.12 17.24
N SER A 2 -20.08 1.30 15.92
CA SER A 2 -18.78 1.37 15.22
C SER A 2 -17.92 2.52 15.73
N LYS A 3 -16.58 2.36 15.73
CA LYS A 3 -15.63 3.45 16.02
C LYS A 3 -15.51 4.47 14.88
N GLY A 4 -16.15 4.21 13.74
CA GLY A 4 -16.12 5.03 12.52
C GLY A 4 -16.02 4.16 11.28
N THR A 5 -15.96 4.80 10.11
CA THR A 5 -15.93 4.11 8.81
C THR A 5 -14.63 4.39 8.08
N VAL A 6 -13.99 3.34 7.60
CA VAL A 6 -12.82 3.38 6.73
C VAL A 6 -13.27 3.11 5.31
N ILE A 7 -12.80 3.91 4.36
CA ILE A 7 -13.06 3.71 2.93
C ILE A 7 -11.75 3.31 2.26
N CYS A 8 -11.71 2.13 1.66
CA CYS A 8 -10.62 1.69 0.79
C CYS A 8 -11.09 1.70 -0.67
N LEU A 9 -10.37 2.42 -1.53
CA LEU A 9 -10.69 2.56 -2.95
C LEU A 9 -9.70 1.76 -3.79
N CYS A 10 -10.18 1.11 -4.85
CA CYS A 10 -9.41 0.15 -5.64
C CYS A 10 -8.81 -0.98 -4.78
N ASP A 11 -9.56 -1.45 -3.77
CA ASP A 11 -9.08 -2.46 -2.83
C ASP A 11 -9.82 -3.80 -2.98
N LEU A 12 -9.30 -4.65 -3.86
CA LEU A 12 -9.79 -6.01 -4.03
C LEU A 12 -9.59 -6.88 -2.77
N THR A 13 -8.46 -6.72 -2.07
CA THR A 13 -8.00 -7.67 -1.05
C THR A 13 -8.59 -7.41 0.34
N GLY A 14 -8.82 -6.14 0.69
CA GLY A 14 -9.22 -5.71 2.02
C GLY A 14 -8.09 -5.67 3.05
N LYS A 15 -6.83 -5.95 2.65
CA LYS A 15 -5.68 -6.04 3.56
C LYS A 15 -5.45 -4.76 4.36
N MET A 16 -5.67 -3.59 3.75
CA MET A 16 -5.59 -2.31 4.44
C MET A 16 -6.65 -2.17 5.53
N ALA A 17 -7.86 -2.70 5.30
CA ALA A 17 -8.98 -2.59 6.23
C ALA A 17 -8.91 -3.59 7.39
N GLU A 18 -8.21 -4.71 7.25
CA GLU A 18 -8.09 -5.76 8.29
C GLU A 18 -7.83 -5.22 9.71
N PRO A 19 -6.75 -4.44 9.99
CA PRO A 19 -6.47 -3.97 11.35
C PRO A 19 -7.54 -2.99 11.89
N TRP A 20 -8.25 -2.29 11.01
CA TRP A 20 -9.35 -1.40 11.40
C TRP A 20 -10.58 -2.20 11.82
N VAL A 21 -10.93 -3.20 11.02
CA VAL A 21 -12.06 -4.10 11.31
C VAL A 21 -11.83 -4.86 12.61
N GLU A 22 -10.64 -5.42 12.81
CA GLU A 22 -10.23 -6.06 14.08
C GLU A 22 -10.39 -5.13 15.28
N ALA A 23 -10.12 -3.83 15.10
CA ALA A 23 -10.27 -2.82 16.14
C ALA A 23 -11.72 -2.32 16.33
N GLY A 24 -12.71 -2.81 15.57
CA GLY A 24 -14.12 -2.46 15.69
C GLY A 24 -14.55 -1.26 14.83
N TYR A 25 -13.84 -0.99 13.74
CA TYR A 25 -14.30 -0.07 12.69
C TYR A 25 -15.13 -0.81 11.64
N ARG A 26 -15.94 -0.02 10.93
CA ARG A 26 -16.60 -0.44 9.70
C ARG A 26 -15.67 -0.19 8.51
N ALA A 27 -15.69 -1.06 7.52
CA ALA A 27 -14.91 -0.90 6.29
C ALA A 27 -15.81 -0.93 5.05
N VAL A 28 -15.53 -0.04 4.09
CA VAL A 28 -16.12 -0.01 2.76
C VAL A 28 -15.02 -0.16 1.74
N LEU A 29 -15.05 -1.24 0.97
CA LEU A 29 -14.08 -1.55 -0.07
C LEU A 29 -14.73 -1.35 -1.44
N VAL A 30 -14.14 -0.54 -2.30
CA VAL A 30 -14.63 -0.28 -3.65
C VAL A 30 -13.62 -0.82 -4.65
N ASP A 31 -14.00 -1.82 -5.44
CA ASP A 31 -13.17 -2.33 -6.53
C ASP A 31 -14.05 -3.00 -7.59
N PRO A 32 -13.87 -2.70 -8.90
CA PRO A 32 -14.65 -3.33 -9.96
C PRO A 32 -14.39 -4.84 -10.11
N GLN A 33 -13.31 -5.37 -9.51
CA GLN A 33 -12.97 -6.79 -9.54
C GLN A 33 -13.63 -7.58 -8.41
N HIS A 34 -14.35 -6.95 -7.49
CA HIS A 34 -15.19 -7.70 -6.56
C HIS A 34 -16.26 -8.48 -7.36
N PRO A 35 -16.54 -9.74 -7.02
CA PRO A 35 -17.50 -10.54 -7.78
C PRO A 35 -18.94 -10.01 -7.68
N GLU A 36 -19.30 -9.45 -6.53
CA GLU A 36 -20.61 -8.85 -6.27
C GLU A 36 -20.53 -7.82 -5.14
N THR A 37 -21.51 -6.91 -5.10
CA THR A 37 -21.68 -6.00 -3.96
C THR A 37 -22.29 -6.77 -2.79
N SER A 38 -21.62 -6.74 -1.64
CA SER A 38 -22.00 -7.55 -0.48
C SER A 38 -21.68 -6.85 0.85
N ILE A 39 -22.40 -7.23 1.89
CA ILE A 39 -22.11 -6.80 3.27
C ILE A 39 -21.94 -8.05 4.12
N VAL A 40 -20.74 -8.23 4.67
CA VAL A 40 -20.40 -9.35 5.56
C VAL A 40 -19.84 -8.79 6.85
N GLY A 41 -20.64 -8.86 7.92
CA GLY A 41 -20.28 -8.26 9.20
C GLY A 41 -20.02 -6.75 9.07
N PRO A 42 -18.86 -6.23 9.52
CA PRO A 42 -18.52 -4.81 9.43
C PRO A 42 -17.98 -4.38 8.06
N VAL A 43 -17.91 -5.27 7.07
CA VAL A 43 -17.29 -5.00 5.76
C VAL A 43 -18.35 -4.94 4.66
N GLU A 44 -18.46 -3.79 3.99
CA GLU A 44 -19.19 -3.62 2.73
C GLU A 44 -18.19 -3.68 1.57
N ARG A 45 -18.39 -4.57 0.60
CA ARG A 45 -17.68 -4.60 -0.67
C ARG A 45 -18.60 -4.09 -1.76
N ILE A 46 -18.13 -3.14 -2.56
CA ILE A 46 -18.88 -2.53 -3.66
C ILE A 46 -18.17 -2.93 -4.96
N SER A 47 -18.82 -3.81 -5.73
CA SER A 47 -18.36 -4.24 -7.06
C SER A 47 -18.67 -3.16 -8.08
N ALA A 48 -17.80 -2.15 -8.12
CA ALA A 48 -17.97 -0.97 -8.96
C ALA A 48 -16.65 -0.20 -9.10
N THR A 49 -16.55 0.59 -10.16
CA THR A 49 -15.57 1.68 -10.21
C THR A 49 -15.89 2.75 -9.16
N ILE A 50 -14.92 3.61 -8.84
CA ILE A 50 -15.15 4.74 -7.90
C ILE A 50 -16.29 5.64 -8.41
N LEU A 51 -16.34 5.91 -9.72
CA LEU A 51 -17.39 6.74 -10.33
C LEU A 51 -18.79 6.15 -10.12
N GLU A 52 -18.96 4.85 -10.37
CA GLU A 52 -20.22 4.14 -10.17
C GLU A 52 -20.61 4.07 -8.69
N ALA A 53 -19.62 3.96 -7.78
CA ALA A 53 -19.83 3.96 -6.34
C ALA A 53 -20.15 5.35 -5.75
N MET A 54 -20.06 6.44 -6.53
CA MET A 54 -20.24 7.82 -6.03
C MET A 54 -21.53 8.06 -5.26
N PRO A 55 -22.71 7.57 -5.66
CA PRO A 55 -23.92 7.77 -4.88
C PRO A 55 -23.81 7.20 -3.46
N ARG A 56 -23.21 6.01 -3.33
CA ARG A 56 -22.99 5.35 -2.03
C ARG A 56 -21.92 6.06 -1.22
N LEU A 57 -20.79 6.42 -1.83
CA LEU A 57 -19.72 7.19 -1.19
C LEU A 57 -20.21 8.56 -0.70
N SER A 58 -21.05 9.23 -1.48
CA SER A 58 -21.69 10.50 -1.11
C SER A 58 -22.66 10.34 0.06
N GLN A 59 -23.42 9.24 0.10
CA GLN A 59 -24.26 8.91 1.24
C GLN A 59 -23.43 8.70 2.51
N LEU A 60 -22.38 7.86 2.43
CA LEU A 60 -21.48 7.58 3.55
C LEU A 60 -20.89 8.86 4.15
N ASN A 61 -20.42 9.77 3.30
CA ASN A 61 -19.86 11.04 3.75
C ASN A 61 -20.88 11.93 4.49
N ARG A 62 -22.16 11.85 4.14
CA ARG A 62 -23.22 12.63 4.80
C ARG A 62 -23.75 11.98 6.08
N SER A 63 -23.73 10.65 6.16
CA SER A 63 -24.44 9.91 7.21
C SER A 63 -23.54 9.17 8.20
N GLU A 64 -22.25 9.01 7.89
CA GLU A 64 -21.31 8.26 8.71
C GLU A 64 -20.09 9.10 9.09
N ASN A 65 -19.46 8.75 10.21
CA ASN A 65 -18.17 9.30 10.60
C ASN A 65 -17.06 8.59 9.82
N VAL A 66 -16.73 9.09 8.63
CA VAL A 66 -15.59 8.59 7.84
C VAL A 66 -14.29 9.04 8.49
N VAL A 67 -13.46 8.09 8.92
CA VAL A 67 -12.25 8.39 9.70
C VAL A 67 -10.98 8.42 8.85
N ILE A 68 -10.98 7.74 7.70
CA ILE A 68 -9.86 7.72 6.76
C ILE A 68 -10.32 7.21 5.38
N VAL A 69 -9.69 7.72 4.32
CA VAL A 69 -9.82 7.20 2.95
C VAL A 69 -8.44 6.77 2.44
N ILE A 70 -8.32 5.55 1.94
CA ILE A 70 -7.06 5.08 1.33
C ILE A 70 -7.33 4.46 -0.04
N GLY A 71 -6.65 4.94 -1.08
CA GLY A 71 -6.77 4.44 -2.44
C GLY A 71 -5.56 3.61 -2.90
N PHE A 72 -5.81 2.62 -3.74
CA PHE A 72 -4.79 1.77 -4.36
C PHE A 72 -4.94 1.76 -5.90
N PRO A 73 -4.86 2.93 -6.55
CA PRO A 73 -5.13 3.06 -7.97
C PRO A 73 -4.26 2.12 -8.82
N PRO A 74 -4.76 1.59 -9.95
CA PRO A 74 -4.04 0.64 -10.78
C PRO A 74 -2.64 1.13 -11.18
N CYS A 75 -1.62 0.29 -10.98
CA CYS A 75 -0.23 0.65 -11.24
C CYS A 75 0.31 0.14 -12.59
N THR A 76 -0.42 -0.74 -13.29
CA THR A 76 0.04 -1.47 -14.49
C THR A 76 0.52 -0.56 -15.62
N ASP A 77 -0.09 0.61 -15.76
CA ASP A 77 0.16 1.57 -16.84
C ASP A 77 1.10 2.70 -16.46
N VAL A 78 1.48 2.77 -15.18
CA VAL A 78 2.19 3.92 -14.63
C VAL A 78 3.49 3.55 -13.92
N ALA A 79 3.62 2.33 -13.39
CA ALA A 79 4.79 1.88 -12.66
C ALA A 79 6.04 1.84 -13.54
N VAL A 80 7.14 2.44 -13.08
CA VAL A 80 8.39 2.52 -13.86
C VAL A 80 9.04 1.17 -14.09
N SER A 81 8.75 0.19 -13.23
CA SER A 81 9.17 -1.20 -13.42
C SER A 81 8.57 -1.87 -14.67
N GLY A 82 7.51 -1.29 -15.25
CA GLY A 82 6.89 -1.70 -16.52
C GLY A 82 7.25 -0.81 -17.71
N SER A 83 8.16 0.15 -17.57
CA SER A 83 8.42 1.20 -18.56
C SER A 83 8.82 0.69 -19.94
N ARG A 84 9.51 -0.46 -20.02
CA ARG A 84 9.86 -1.13 -21.29
C ARG A 84 8.65 -1.45 -22.17
N TRP A 85 7.45 -1.49 -21.61
CA TRP A 85 6.20 -1.77 -22.33
C TRP A 85 5.40 -0.51 -22.67
N PHE A 86 5.86 0.68 -22.26
CA PHE A 86 5.07 1.90 -22.43
C PHE A 86 4.91 2.32 -23.89
N GLU A 87 5.92 2.09 -24.73
CA GLU A 87 5.84 2.42 -26.16
C GLU A 87 4.75 1.60 -26.86
N SER A 88 4.74 0.28 -26.65
CA SER A 88 3.74 -0.62 -27.25
C SER A 88 2.33 -0.37 -26.70
N LYS A 89 2.20 0.01 -25.42
CA LYS A 89 0.93 0.46 -24.84
C LYS A 89 0.46 1.79 -25.45
N ARG A 90 1.35 2.77 -25.57
CA ARG A 90 1.04 4.09 -26.16
C ARG A 90 0.60 3.99 -27.62
N ALA A 91 1.18 3.07 -28.38
CA ALA A 91 0.74 2.79 -29.75
C ALA A 91 -0.69 2.23 -29.82
N LYS A 92 -1.13 1.47 -28.79
CA LYS A 92 -2.50 0.92 -28.70
C LYS A 92 -3.50 1.92 -28.14
N ASP A 93 -3.10 2.65 -27.10
CA ASP A 93 -3.91 3.67 -26.44
C ASP A 93 -2.99 4.81 -25.97
N PRO A 94 -2.95 5.94 -26.68
CA PRO A 94 -2.14 7.10 -26.31
C PRO A 94 -2.45 7.67 -24.93
N HIS A 95 -3.64 7.38 -24.39
CA HIS A 95 -4.17 7.95 -23.14
C HIS A 95 -4.08 7.01 -21.94
N PHE A 96 -3.49 5.81 -22.06
CA PHE A 96 -3.47 4.79 -21.02
C PHE A 96 -2.99 5.31 -19.64
N GLN A 97 -1.92 6.12 -19.62
CA GLN A 97 -1.41 6.75 -18.40
C GLN A 97 -2.35 7.81 -17.84
N GLY A 98 -3.00 8.59 -18.70
CA GLY A 98 -3.99 9.59 -18.30
C GLY A 98 -5.22 8.93 -17.66
N LYS A 99 -5.69 7.82 -18.23
CA LYS A 99 -6.78 7.02 -17.67
C LYS A 99 -6.44 6.47 -16.28
N ALA A 100 -5.22 5.95 -16.10
CA ALA A 100 -4.75 5.50 -14.78
C ALA A 100 -4.63 6.67 -13.77
N ALA A 101 -4.12 7.83 -14.22
CA ALA A 101 -4.04 9.03 -13.40
C ALA A 101 -5.42 9.55 -12.95
N LEU A 102 -6.44 9.47 -13.81
CA LEU A 102 -7.81 9.84 -13.43
C LEU A 102 -8.33 9.01 -12.24
N VAL A 103 -7.97 7.73 -12.14
CA VAL A 103 -8.35 6.88 -11.01
C VAL A 103 -7.62 7.29 -9.72
N ALA A 104 -6.33 7.62 -9.81
CA ALA A 104 -5.58 8.16 -8.67
C ALA A 104 -6.14 9.52 -8.20
N GLU A 105 -6.50 10.39 -9.15
CA GLU A 105 -7.15 11.66 -8.84
C GLU A 105 -8.53 11.45 -8.19
N GLN A 106 -9.30 10.46 -8.62
CA GLN A 106 -10.55 10.09 -7.95
C GLN A 106 -10.31 9.66 -6.49
N CYS A 107 -9.25 8.90 -6.20
CA CYS A 107 -8.89 8.55 -4.82
C CYS A 107 -8.62 9.80 -3.98
N ARG A 108 -7.83 10.74 -4.52
CA ARG A 108 -7.56 12.04 -3.89
C ARG A 108 -8.84 12.84 -3.65
N MET A 109 -9.70 12.95 -4.66
CA MET A 109 -10.94 13.73 -4.60
C MET A 109 -11.93 13.18 -3.59
N VAL A 110 -12.07 11.84 -3.48
CA VAL A 110 -12.92 11.23 -2.44
C VAL A 110 -12.37 11.52 -1.05
N GLY A 111 -11.05 11.42 -0.85
CA GLY A 111 -10.40 11.77 0.42
C GLY A 111 -10.61 13.23 0.81
N LEU A 112 -10.46 14.17 -0.14
CA LEU A 112 -10.73 15.58 0.07
C LEU A 112 -12.20 15.86 0.40
N ALA A 113 -13.13 15.25 -0.35
CA ALA A 113 -14.56 15.41 -0.12
C ALA A 113 -15.01 14.85 1.23
N ALA A 114 -14.37 13.76 1.69
CA ALA A 114 -14.64 13.15 3.00
C ALA A 114 -14.19 14.03 4.18
N GLY A 115 -13.29 14.98 3.96
CA GLY A 115 -12.81 15.87 5.02
C GLY A 115 -12.04 15.15 6.14
N CYS A 116 -11.63 13.90 5.95
CA CYS A 116 -10.78 13.12 6.85
C CYS A 116 -9.35 12.97 6.30
N PRO A 117 -8.39 12.45 7.09
CA PRO A 117 -7.09 12.02 6.57
C PRO A 117 -7.24 11.10 5.36
N TRP A 118 -6.39 11.28 4.36
CA TRP A 118 -6.42 10.42 3.18
C TRP A 118 -5.03 10.15 2.62
N ALA A 119 -4.92 9.02 1.90
CA ALA A 119 -3.75 8.69 1.10
C ALA A 119 -4.15 7.94 -0.17
N PHE A 120 -3.30 7.96 -1.20
CA PHE A 120 -3.29 6.91 -2.20
C PHE A 120 -1.88 6.33 -2.34
N GLU A 121 -1.81 5.00 -2.52
CA GLU A 121 -0.58 4.24 -2.67
C GLU A 121 -0.33 3.87 -4.12
N ASN A 122 0.93 3.96 -4.54
CA ASN A 122 1.38 3.38 -5.78
C ASN A 122 2.86 3.01 -5.68
N PRO A 123 3.34 1.96 -6.38
CA PRO A 123 4.77 1.81 -6.60
C PRO A 123 5.36 3.04 -7.30
N VAL A 124 6.69 3.16 -7.31
CA VAL A 124 7.39 4.20 -8.08
C VAL A 124 6.86 4.23 -9.52
N SER A 125 6.29 5.36 -9.92
CA SER A 125 5.50 5.49 -11.14
C SER A 125 5.57 6.91 -11.72
N VAL A 126 5.02 7.09 -12.93
CA VAL A 126 4.88 8.40 -13.57
C VAL A 126 4.01 9.38 -12.79
N PHE A 127 3.32 8.92 -11.73
CA PHE A 127 2.54 9.79 -10.84
C PHE A 127 3.36 10.89 -10.19
N SER A 128 4.67 10.70 -9.98
CA SER A 128 5.52 11.79 -9.46
C SER A 128 5.59 13.00 -10.39
N SER A 129 5.39 12.80 -11.70
CA SER A 129 5.33 13.87 -12.70
C SER A 129 3.94 14.49 -12.84
N ILE A 130 2.90 13.84 -12.32
CA ILE A 130 1.50 14.26 -12.45
C ILE A 130 1.02 14.93 -11.16
N PHE A 131 1.30 14.33 -10.00
CA PHE A 131 0.82 14.76 -8.69
C PHE A 131 1.91 15.42 -7.84
N GLY A 132 3.14 15.54 -8.36
CA GLY A 132 4.32 15.97 -7.61
C GLY A 132 4.96 14.83 -6.81
N SER A 133 6.02 15.15 -6.09
CA SER A 133 6.75 14.19 -5.26
C SER A 133 5.83 13.52 -4.23
N ALA A 134 6.06 12.24 -3.97
CA ALA A 134 5.36 11.52 -2.91
C ALA A 134 5.71 12.10 -1.54
N ASP A 135 4.73 12.13 -0.63
CA ASP A 135 4.91 12.63 0.74
C ASP A 135 5.64 11.62 1.62
N TYR A 136 5.47 10.33 1.31
CA TYR A 136 6.12 9.24 2.02
C TYR A 136 6.50 8.13 1.04
N THR A 137 7.64 7.49 1.27
CA THR A 137 8.12 6.35 0.48
C THR A 137 8.60 5.27 1.42
N PHE A 138 8.30 4.02 1.11
CA PHE A 138 8.70 2.88 1.93
C PHE A 138 8.99 1.62 1.11
N HIS A 139 9.55 0.63 1.79
CA HIS A 139 9.63 -0.76 1.39
C HIS A 139 8.94 -1.63 2.45
N PRO A 140 8.28 -2.73 2.05
CA PRO A 140 7.57 -3.62 2.97
C PRO A 140 8.44 -4.15 4.13
N TYR A 141 9.73 -4.43 3.88
CA TYR A 141 10.63 -4.91 4.93
C TYR A 141 10.72 -3.97 6.15
N GLN A 142 10.43 -2.68 5.98
CA GLN A 142 10.45 -1.68 7.07
C GLN A 142 9.32 -1.87 8.10
N PHE A 143 8.35 -2.75 7.82
CA PHE A 143 7.24 -3.08 8.71
C PHE A 143 7.23 -4.54 9.17
N THR A 144 8.37 -5.23 9.05
CA THR A 144 8.50 -6.67 9.37
C THR A 144 8.28 -7.01 10.84
N GLY A 145 8.43 -6.07 11.76
CA GLY A 145 8.08 -6.27 13.16
C GLY A 145 6.57 -6.32 13.40
N LEU A 146 5.75 -5.84 12.45
CA LEU A 146 4.29 -5.97 12.47
C LEU A 146 3.78 -7.14 11.61
N CYS A 147 4.55 -7.55 10.59
CA CYS A 147 4.28 -8.74 9.79
C CYS A 147 5.58 -9.27 9.16
N ALA A 148 6.11 -10.38 9.67
CA ALA A 148 7.40 -10.92 9.22
C ALA A 148 7.41 -11.30 7.72
N ASP A 149 6.25 -11.66 7.16
CA ASP A 149 6.12 -12.06 5.74
C ASP A 149 6.33 -10.89 4.77
N ASP A 150 6.27 -9.65 5.26
CA ASP A 150 6.56 -8.45 4.48
C ASP A 150 8.07 -8.22 4.24
N ASN A 151 8.90 -9.23 4.49
CA ASN A 151 10.35 -9.16 4.31
C ASN A 151 10.80 -9.25 2.84
N TYR A 152 10.41 -8.25 2.05
CA TYR A 152 10.80 -8.10 0.65
C TYR A 152 10.96 -6.64 0.28
N THR A 153 11.71 -6.39 -0.80
CA THR A 153 11.85 -5.05 -1.36
C THR A 153 10.78 -4.81 -2.43
N LYS A 154 10.08 -3.69 -2.28
CA LYS A 154 9.21 -3.10 -3.30
C LYS A 154 9.06 -1.63 -2.94
N GLN A 155 9.77 -0.75 -3.63
CA GLN A 155 9.68 0.68 -3.31
C GLN A 155 8.29 1.20 -3.69
N THR A 156 7.61 1.73 -2.69
CA THR A 156 6.23 2.20 -2.78
C THR A 156 6.14 3.63 -2.27
N CYS A 157 5.25 4.41 -2.89
CA CYS A 157 5.02 5.82 -2.64
C CYS A 157 3.59 6.06 -2.12
N LEU A 158 3.44 7.05 -1.23
CA LEU A 158 2.15 7.59 -0.79
C LEU A 158 2.07 9.08 -1.14
N TRP A 159 0.91 9.46 -1.63
CA TRP A 159 0.46 10.85 -1.68
C TRP A 159 -0.69 11.00 -0.70
N THR A 160 -0.65 12.06 0.10
CA THR A 160 -1.40 12.14 1.34
C THR A 160 -2.01 13.52 1.51
N GLY A 161 -2.98 13.63 2.40
CA GLY A 161 -3.52 14.93 2.77
C GLY A 161 -4.37 14.92 4.01
N ASN A 162 -4.76 16.13 4.40
CA ASN A 162 -5.74 16.38 5.45
C ASN A 162 -5.37 15.73 6.80
N GLY A 163 -4.09 15.84 7.17
CA GLY A 163 -3.58 15.37 8.46
C GLY A 163 -3.25 13.87 8.53
N PHE A 164 -3.16 13.17 7.40
CA PHE A 164 -2.63 11.81 7.36
C PHE A 164 -1.24 11.77 8.01
N LYS A 165 -1.06 10.87 8.97
CA LYS A 165 0.20 10.65 9.68
C LYS A 165 0.95 9.53 8.99
N ALA A 166 2.18 9.84 8.54
CA ALA A 166 3.07 8.85 7.97
C ALA A 166 3.24 7.66 8.93
N PRO A 167 3.17 6.41 8.43
CA PRO A 167 3.28 5.24 9.27
C PRO A 167 4.68 5.15 9.87
N ALA A 168 4.75 4.98 11.20
CA ALA A 168 6.02 4.73 11.88
C ALA A 168 6.58 3.36 11.46
N GLU A 169 7.85 3.34 11.06
CA GLU A 169 8.55 2.10 10.74
C GLU A 169 8.65 1.19 11.97
N ASN A 170 8.60 -0.11 11.73
CA ASN A 170 8.71 -1.14 12.75
C ASN A 170 9.37 -2.35 12.10
N MET A 171 10.69 -2.28 11.95
CA MET A 171 11.49 -3.33 11.32
C MET A 171 11.80 -4.42 12.36
N HIS A 172 11.74 -5.68 11.95
CA HIS A 172 12.15 -6.78 12.81
C HIS A 172 13.67 -6.70 13.05
N PRO A 173 14.17 -6.84 14.30
CA PRO A 173 15.60 -6.63 14.60
C PRO A 173 16.55 -7.50 13.79
N MET A 174 16.15 -8.74 13.47
CA MET A 174 16.97 -9.63 12.63
C MET A 174 17.02 -9.18 11.16
N VAL A 175 15.98 -8.53 10.65
CA VAL A 175 15.98 -7.94 9.30
C VAL A 175 16.91 -6.74 9.26
N GLU A 176 16.84 -5.87 10.28
CA GLU A 176 17.75 -4.74 10.44
C GLU A 176 19.21 -5.19 10.51
N ALA A 177 19.52 -6.16 11.37
CA ALA A 177 20.87 -6.72 11.49
C ALA A 177 21.36 -7.36 10.17
N ALA A 178 20.51 -8.08 9.44
CA ALA A 178 20.86 -8.63 8.14
C ALA A 178 21.16 -7.53 7.11
N ILE A 179 20.38 -6.45 7.09
CA ILE A 179 20.62 -5.30 6.22
C ILE A 179 21.95 -4.62 6.54
N ASP A 180 22.26 -4.44 7.82
CA ASP A 180 23.51 -3.80 8.26
C ASP A 180 24.74 -4.62 7.90
N VAL A 181 24.69 -5.95 8.02
CA VAL A 181 25.75 -6.84 7.54
C VAL A 181 25.99 -6.65 6.04
N VAL A 182 24.93 -6.58 5.24
CA VAL A 182 25.06 -6.39 3.79
C VAL A 182 25.57 -4.99 3.44
N ARG A 183 25.12 -3.95 4.15
CA ARG A 183 25.63 -2.59 3.98
C ARG A 183 27.11 -2.49 4.32
N LEU A 184 27.55 -3.16 5.40
CA LEU A 184 28.96 -3.21 5.79
C LEU A 184 29.82 -3.88 4.71
N ALA A 185 29.34 -4.97 4.12
CA ALA A 185 30.08 -5.71 3.09
C ALA A 185 30.03 -5.05 1.70
N CYS A 186 28.89 -4.48 1.31
CA CYS A 186 28.63 -4.01 -0.06
C CYS A 186 28.56 -2.48 -0.21
N GLY A 187 28.60 -1.73 0.90
CA GLY A 187 28.40 -0.27 0.96
C GLY A 187 26.94 0.18 0.77
N ARG A 188 26.04 -0.74 0.40
CA ARG A 188 24.60 -0.50 0.17
C ARG A 188 23.84 -1.83 0.16
N MET A 189 22.51 -1.76 0.21
CA MET A 189 21.69 -2.92 -0.10
C MET A 189 21.88 -3.34 -1.56
N VAL A 190 21.96 -4.66 -1.79
CA VAL A 190 22.06 -5.30 -3.10
C VAL A 190 21.04 -6.46 -3.19
N PRO A 191 20.76 -7.02 -4.38
CA PRO A 191 19.89 -8.19 -4.49
C PRO A 191 20.35 -9.36 -3.60
N LYS A 192 19.41 -10.09 -2.98
CA LYS A 192 19.70 -11.13 -1.97
C LYS A 192 20.73 -12.16 -2.41
N LYS A 193 20.68 -12.62 -3.66
CA LYS A 193 21.69 -13.55 -4.21
C LYS A 193 23.11 -12.97 -4.13
N LYS A 194 23.28 -11.71 -4.55
CA LYS A 194 24.57 -11.01 -4.50
C LYS A 194 25.00 -10.72 -3.06
N ALA A 195 24.05 -10.44 -2.17
CA ALA A 195 24.33 -10.25 -0.76
C ALA A 195 24.91 -11.52 -0.13
N ILE A 196 24.29 -12.68 -0.37
CA ILE A 196 24.75 -13.99 0.11
C ILE A 196 26.15 -14.31 -0.45
N GLU A 197 26.38 -14.09 -1.75
CA GLU A 197 27.69 -14.28 -2.38
C GLU A 197 28.78 -13.39 -1.74
N ALA A 198 28.46 -12.12 -1.46
CA ALA A 198 29.42 -11.14 -0.93
C ALA A 198 29.89 -11.45 0.50
N ILE A 199 29.09 -12.17 1.29
CA ILE A 199 29.43 -12.55 2.67
C ILE A 199 29.68 -14.05 2.84
N SER A 200 29.84 -14.76 1.73
CA SER A 200 30.11 -16.20 1.74
C SER A 200 31.35 -16.51 2.60
N GLY A 201 31.20 -17.38 3.59
CA GLY A 201 32.26 -17.74 4.53
C GLY A 201 32.38 -16.83 5.78
N ALA A 202 31.60 -15.75 5.87
CA ALA A 202 31.51 -14.96 7.10
C ALA A 202 30.60 -15.64 8.13
N SER A 203 30.84 -15.38 9.42
CA SER A 203 30.02 -15.89 10.54
C SER A 203 28.54 -15.48 10.46
N PHE A 204 28.22 -14.43 9.71
CA PHE A 204 26.88 -13.88 9.55
C PHE A 204 26.14 -14.39 8.30
N ALA A 205 26.67 -15.39 7.58
CA ALA A 205 26.05 -15.93 6.37
C ALA A 205 24.62 -16.44 6.58
N GLY A 206 24.36 -17.12 7.71
CA GLY A 206 23.01 -17.60 8.06
C GLY A 206 22.02 -16.45 8.26
N LEU A 207 22.43 -15.39 8.97
CA LEU A 207 21.60 -14.21 9.23
C LEU A 207 21.08 -13.59 7.93
N VAL A 208 21.94 -13.36 6.95
CA VAL A 208 21.52 -12.75 5.66
C VAL A 208 20.69 -13.74 4.83
N THR A 209 21.03 -15.03 4.86
CA THR A 209 20.25 -16.05 4.13
C THR A 209 18.79 -16.07 4.62
N ASP A 210 18.60 -16.02 5.94
CA ASP A 210 17.28 -16.19 6.55
C ASP A 210 16.49 -14.88 6.63
N TRP A 211 17.16 -13.77 6.95
CA TRP A 211 16.48 -12.52 7.32
C TRP A 211 16.66 -11.36 6.35
N TYR A 212 17.57 -11.44 5.38
CA TYR A 212 17.71 -10.34 4.42
C TYR A 212 16.50 -10.28 3.46
N PRO A 213 15.96 -9.08 3.18
CA PRO A 213 14.81 -8.93 2.29
C PRO A 213 15.08 -9.49 0.89
N ASP A 214 14.09 -10.18 0.32
CA ASP A 214 14.17 -10.69 -1.04
C ASP A 214 13.48 -9.79 -2.08
N ASN A 215 13.46 -10.25 -3.33
CA ASN A 215 12.88 -9.54 -4.48
C ASN A 215 11.66 -10.27 -5.07
N ARG A 216 10.96 -11.10 -4.28
CA ARG A 216 9.91 -12.02 -4.77
C ARG A 216 8.82 -11.34 -5.60
N ILE A 217 8.48 -10.10 -5.29
CA ILE A 217 7.48 -9.32 -6.03
C ILE A 217 7.98 -8.91 -7.43
N HIS A 218 9.26 -8.53 -7.53
CA HIS A 218 9.88 -8.17 -8.79
C HIS A 218 10.09 -9.40 -9.68
N GLU A 219 10.48 -10.53 -9.08
CA GLU A 219 10.77 -11.81 -9.73
C GLU A 219 9.54 -12.72 -9.90
N CYS A 220 8.37 -12.27 -9.45
CA CYS A 220 7.12 -13.01 -9.55
C CYS A 220 6.87 -13.45 -11.02
N PRO A 221 6.72 -14.76 -11.29
CA PRO A 221 6.60 -15.30 -12.64
C PRO A 221 5.27 -14.87 -13.30
N PRO A 222 5.19 -14.87 -14.64
CA PRO A 222 3.93 -14.68 -15.38
C PRO A 222 2.84 -15.65 -14.91
N SER A 223 1.68 -15.11 -14.53
CA SER A 223 0.44 -15.83 -14.24
C SER A 223 -0.74 -14.85 -14.30
N ASP A 224 -1.96 -15.36 -14.36
CA ASP A 224 -3.17 -14.53 -14.35
C ASP A 224 -3.28 -13.72 -13.05
N GLU A 225 -2.87 -14.32 -11.93
CA GLU A 225 -2.87 -13.68 -10.60
C GLU A 225 -1.66 -12.78 -10.32
N ARG A 226 -0.68 -12.71 -11.23
CA ARG A 226 0.57 -11.97 -11.01
C ARG A 226 0.33 -10.51 -10.65
N ALA A 227 -0.65 -9.88 -11.30
CA ALA A 227 -0.99 -8.48 -11.01
C ALA A 227 -1.45 -8.33 -9.56
N ASN A 228 -2.38 -9.18 -9.12
CA ASN A 228 -2.96 -9.20 -7.78
C ASN A 228 -1.91 -9.51 -6.71
N ILE A 229 -1.06 -10.51 -6.94
CA ILE A 229 0.04 -10.87 -6.02
C ILE A 229 0.99 -9.69 -5.84
N ARG A 230 1.31 -8.98 -6.92
CA ARG A 230 2.24 -7.85 -6.88
C ARG A 230 1.62 -6.57 -6.35
N SER A 231 0.30 -6.41 -6.45
CA SER A 231 -0.43 -5.23 -5.97
C SER A 231 -0.97 -5.39 -4.54
N ALA A 232 -0.99 -6.60 -3.99
CA ALA A 232 -1.44 -6.83 -2.62
C ALA A 232 -0.73 -5.90 -1.63
N THR A 233 -1.54 -5.27 -0.77
CA THR A 233 -1.04 -4.36 0.27
C THR A 233 -0.28 -5.19 1.33
N PRO A 234 0.96 -4.81 1.69
CA PRO A 234 1.68 -5.45 2.80
C PRO A 234 0.93 -5.27 4.12
N LEU A 235 0.72 -6.35 4.88
CA LEU A 235 -0.11 -6.32 6.09
C LEU A 235 0.56 -5.54 7.24
N GLY A 236 1.88 -5.62 7.37
CA GLY A 236 2.67 -4.83 8.31
C GLY A 236 2.53 -3.34 8.02
N PHE A 237 2.54 -2.94 6.75
CA PHE A 237 2.25 -1.56 6.35
C PHE A 237 0.81 -1.15 6.72
N ALA A 238 -0.18 -1.99 6.43
CA ALA A 238 -1.58 -1.72 6.82
C ALA A 238 -1.72 -1.52 8.35
N ARG A 239 -1.06 -2.38 9.15
CA ARG A 239 -1.01 -2.25 10.62
C ARG A 239 -0.35 -0.94 11.05
N ALA A 240 0.75 -0.54 10.42
CA ALA A 240 1.44 0.71 10.74
C ALA A 240 0.59 1.95 10.42
N VAL A 241 -0.14 1.95 9.29
CA VAL A 241 -1.09 3.00 8.93
C VAL A 241 -2.20 3.09 9.97
N PHE A 242 -2.79 1.97 10.37
CA PHE A 242 -3.80 1.91 11.43
C PHE A 242 -3.26 2.49 12.76
N LEU A 243 -2.10 2.04 13.22
CA LEU A 243 -1.49 2.49 14.47
C LEU A 243 -1.21 4.00 14.49
N SER A 244 -0.90 4.57 13.33
CA SER A 244 -0.57 5.99 13.20
C SER A 244 -1.81 6.87 13.07
N ASN A 245 -2.89 6.35 12.45
CA ASN A 245 -4.02 7.18 12.05
C ASN A 245 -5.32 6.93 12.83
N ALA A 246 -5.46 5.80 13.54
CA ALA A 246 -6.71 5.48 14.23
C ALA A 246 -7.07 6.52 15.32
N PRO A 247 -8.22 7.22 15.23
CA PRO A 247 -8.54 8.32 16.14
C PRO A 247 -8.52 7.96 17.63
N HIS A 248 -8.97 6.75 17.98
CA HIS A 248 -9.01 6.29 19.37
C HIS A 248 -7.64 6.02 19.99
N LEU A 249 -6.59 5.83 19.17
CA LEU A 249 -5.21 5.72 19.61
C LEU A 249 -4.57 7.11 19.79
N ASN A 250 -4.96 8.06 18.94
CA ASN A 250 -4.48 9.45 19.00
C ASN A 250 -4.99 10.19 20.27
N LYS A 251 -6.27 10.00 20.64
CA LYS A 251 -6.84 10.61 21.87
C LYS A 251 -6.13 10.16 23.16
N LYS A 252 -5.55 8.96 23.19
CA LYS A 252 -4.78 8.47 24.35
C LYS A 252 -3.38 9.07 24.45
N ARG A 253 -2.82 9.55 23.34
CA ARG A 253 -1.47 10.16 23.28
C ARG A 253 -1.48 11.64 23.63
N GLU A 254 -2.58 12.35 23.43
CA GLU A 254 -2.74 13.76 23.83
C GLU A 254 -3.10 13.93 25.31
N ALA A 255 -3.57 12.86 25.96
CA ALA A 255 -3.96 12.84 27.37
C ALA A 255 -2.88 12.24 28.29
N ALA A 256 -1.73 11.84 27.75
CA ALA A 256 -0.58 11.27 28.45
C ALA A 256 0.61 12.24 28.33
#